data_AF-A0A6J3GLT7-F1
#
_entry.id   AF-A0A6J3GLT7-F1
#
_cell.length_a   1.000
_cell.length_b   1.000
_cell.length_c   1.000
_cell.angle_alpha   90.00
_cell.angle_beta   90.00
_cell.angle_gamma   90.00
#
_symmetry.space_group_name_H-M   'P 1'
#
loop_
_entity.id
_entity.type
_entity.pdbx_description
1 polymer ?
#
loop_
_entity_poly.entity_id
_entity_poly.type
_entity_poly.pdbx_seq_one_letter_code
_entity_poly.pdbx_strand_id
1 'polypeptide(L)'
;MAEQEASGLQVLLHTLQTSSDKESILTILKVLGDLLSVGTDRRIHYMISKGGSEALLQTLVDTARTAPPDYDILLPLFRLLAKVGLRDKKIGRKALELEALDVTLILARKNLSHGQNFLHCLWALRVFASSVSTGAMLGINGAMELLFKVITPYTRKRTRSIRYRVLCNTSAPFVTHGEMEIVPRVFS
;
A
#
# COMPACT_ATOMS: atom_id res chain seq x y z
N MET A 1 -1.10 -29.73 -30.08
CA MET A 1 -1.10 -28.84 -28.90
C MET A 1 -2.31 -27.94 -29.04
N ALA A 2 -3.21 -27.92 -28.06
CA ALA A 2 -4.49 -27.22 -28.17
C ALA A 2 -4.26 -25.70 -28.27
N GLU A 3 -4.68 -25.12 -29.41
CA GLU A 3 -4.85 -23.68 -29.56
C GLU A 3 -5.96 -23.24 -28.63
N GLN A 4 -5.56 -22.79 -27.44
CA GLN A 4 -6.49 -22.24 -26.49
C GLN A 4 -6.84 -20.84 -26.99
N GLU A 5 -8.05 -20.67 -27.54
CA GLU A 5 -8.56 -19.36 -27.98
C GLU A 5 -8.25 -18.32 -26.92
N ALA A 6 -7.28 -17.45 -27.22
CA ALA A 6 -6.83 -16.44 -26.30
C ALA A 6 -7.98 -15.46 -26.11
N SER A 7 -8.64 -15.52 -24.96
CA SER A 7 -9.69 -14.56 -24.65
C SER A 7 -9.12 -13.14 -24.76
N GLY A 8 -9.91 -12.17 -25.22
CA GLY A 8 -9.42 -10.79 -25.37
C GLY A 8 -8.77 -10.21 -24.10
N LEU A 9 -9.20 -10.67 -22.92
CA LEU A 9 -8.56 -10.34 -21.64
C LEU A 9 -7.14 -10.92 -21.50
N GLN A 10 -6.92 -12.17 -21.91
CA GLN A 10 -5.58 -12.78 -21.89
C GLN A 10 -4.64 -12.08 -22.86
N VAL A 11 -5.14 -11.68 -24.04
CA VAL A 11 -4.35 -10.88 -24.99
C VAL A 11 -3.95 -9.55 -24.35
N LEU A 12 -4.89 -8.83 -23.72
CA LEU A 12 -4.59 -7.59 -23.00
C LEU A 12 -3.55 -7.77 -21.88
N LEU A 13 -3.67 -8.84 -21.09
CA LEU A 13 -2.72 -9.14 -20.01
C LEU A 13 -1.33 -9.50 -20.55
N HIS A 14 -1.26 -10.28 -21.63
CA HIS A 14 -0.01 -10.59 -22.28
C HIS A 14 0.65 -9.33 -22.88
N THR A 15 -0.13 -8.50 -23.57
CA THR A 15 0.33 -7.21 -24.10
C THR A 15 0.84 -6.30 -22.98
N LEU A 16 0.20 -6.28 -21.81
CA LEU A 16 0.67 -5.52 -20.64
C LEU A 16 2.06 -5.98 -20.16
N GLN A 17 2.32 -7.29 -20.20
CA GLN A 17 3.61 -7.86 -19.77
C GLN A 17 4.70 -7.67 -20.82
N THR A 18 4.37 -7.68 -22.10
CA THR A 18 5.35 -7.56 -23.19
C THR A 18 5.57 -6.12 -23.67
N SER A 19 4.67 -5.20 -23.34
CA SER A 19 4.78 -3.82 -23.78
C SER A 19 5.79 -3.06 -22.93
N SER A 20 6.69 -2.34 -23.60
CA SER A 20 7.62 -1.39 -22.97
C SER A 20 7.13 0.06 -23.08
N ASP A 21 6.01 0.29 -23.77
CA ASP A 21 5.48 1.63 -24.02
C ASP A 21 4.59 2.09 -22.87
N LYS A 22 4.94 3.24 -22.27
CA LYS A 22 4.24 3.82 -21.11
C LYS A 22 2.75 4.06 -21.39
N GLU A 23 2.43 4.65 -22.53
CA GLU A 23 1.04 4.99 -22.90
C GLU A 23 0.19 3.75 -23.11
N SER A 24 0.76 2.71 -23.73
CA SER A 24 0.13 1.41 -23.92
C SER A 24 -0.17 0.74 -22.57
N ILE A 25 0.79 0.72 -21.65
CA ILE A 25 0.62 0.18 -20.30
C ILE A 25 -0.50 0.94 -19.57
N LEU A 26 -0.45 2.27 -19.55
CA LEU A 26 -1.46 3.11 -18.89
C LEU A 26 -2.85 2.90 -19.47
N THR A 27 -2.95 2.81 -20.80
CA THR A 27 -4.22 2.57 -21.49
C THR A 27 -4.80 1.21 -21.10
N ILE A 28 -3.99 0.14 -21.07
CA ILE A 28 -4.44 -1.19 -20.66
C ILE A 28 -4.86 -1.18 -19.20
N LEU A 29 -4.09 -0.57 -18.30
CA LEU A 29 -4.43 -0.45 -16.88
C LEU A 29 -5.75 0.33 -16.68
N LYS A 30 -6.00 1.37 -17.47
CA LYS A 30 -7.25 2.13 -17.44
C LYS A 30 -8.43 1.27 -17.89
N VAL A 31 -8.30 0.57 -19.01
CA VAL A 31 -9.34 -0.34 -19.52
C VAL A 31 -9.65 -1.44 -18.50
N LEU A 32 -8.62 -2.06 -17.89
CA LEU A 32 -8.80 -3.03 -16.81
C LEU A 32 -9.50 -2.39 -15.60
N GLY A 33 -9.10 -1.18 -15.24
CA GLY A 33 -9.74 -0.38 -14.18
C GLY A 33 -11.24 -0.22 -14.40
N ASP A 34 -11.64 0.21 -15.59
CA ASP A 34 -13.03 0.46 -15.96
C ASP A 34 -13.84 -0.85 -16.03
N LEU A 35 -13.27 -1.90 -16.63
CA LEU A 35 -13.89 -3.23 -16.71
C LEU A 35 -14.22 -3.81 -15.34
N LEU A 36 -13.31 -3.62 -14.37
CA LEU A 36 -13.49 -4.09 -13.00
C LEU A 36 -14.32 -3.10 -12.17
N SER A 37 -14.34 -1.81 -12.49
CA SER A 37 -15.18 -0.78 -11.85
C SER A 37 -16.66 -1.04 -12.07
N VAL A 38 -17.03 -1.32 -13.32
CA VAL A 38 -18.40 -1.65 -13.71
C VAL A 38 -18.72 -3.13 -13.48
N GLY A 39 -17.69 -3.96 -13.25
CA GLY A 39 -17.81 -5.40 -13.06
C GLY A 39 -18.24 -5.83 -11.66
N THR A 40 -19.03 -6.91 -11.59
CA THR A 40 -19.30 -7.64 -10.35
C THR A 40 -18.09 -8.50 -9.93
N ASP A 41 -18.07 -9.03 -8.70
CA ASP A 41 -17.01 -9.91 -8.21
C ASP A 41 -16.70 -11.10 -9.14
N ARG A 42 -17.65 -11.53 -9.98
CA ARG A 42 -17.44 -12.57 -11.01
C ARG A 42 -16.38 -12.18 -12.03
N ARG A 43 -16.34 -10.91 -12.49
CA ARG A 43 -15.33 -10.45 -13.45
C ARG A 43 -13.95 -10.39 -12.83
N ILE A 44 -13.87 -9.98 -11.56
CA ILE A 44 -12.62 -9.98 -10.79
C ILE A 44 -12.11 -11.42 -10.67
N HIS A 45 -12.97 -12.38 -10.30
CA HIS A 45 -12.60 -13.79 -10.23
C HIS A 45 -12.19 -14.37 -11.58
N TYR A 46 -12.89 -14.01 -12.67
CA TYR A 46 -12.51 -14.42 -14.02
C TYR A 46 -11.11 -13.93 -14.38
N MET A 47 -10.80 -12.66 -14.10
CA MET A 47 -9.48 -12.09 -14.36
C MET A 47 -8.39 -12.77 -13.52
N ILE A 48 -8.67 -13.07 -12.24
CA ILE A 48 -7.74 -13.82 -11.38
C ILE A 48 -7.52 -15.23 -11.94
N SER A 49 -8.59 -15.91 -12.37
CA SER A 49 -8.51 -17.26 -12.95
C SER A 49 -7.72 -17.30 -14.26
N LYS A 50 -7.64 -16.19 -14.99
CA LYS A 50 -6.85 -16.04 -16.21
C LYS A 50 -5.42 -15.55 -15.97
N GLY A 51 -4.99 -15.41 -14.71
CA GLY A 51 -3.62 -15.01 -14.35
C GLY A 51 -3.42 -13.49 -14.24
N GLY A 52 -4.48 -12.68 -14.28
CA GLY A 52 -4.32 -11.22 -14.24
C GLY A 52 -3.67 -10.69 -12.97
N SER A 53 -3.83 -11.37 -11.83
CA SER A 53 -3.13 -11.03 -10.59
C SER A 53 -1.60 -11.12 -10.73
N GLU A 54 -1.12 -12.14 -11.46
CA GLU A 54 0.30 -12.42 -11.63
C GLU A 54 0.91 -11.46 -12.63
N ALA A 55 0.21 -11.21 -13.74
CA ALA A 55 0.58 -10.19 -14.71
C ALA A 55 0.73 -8.81 -14.06
N LEU A 56 -0.21 -8.40 -13.19
CA LEU A 56 -0.11 -7.12 -12.47
C LEU A 56 1.09 -7.06 -11.52
N LEU A 57 1.43 -8.17 -10.85
CA LEU A 57 2.59 -8.23 -9.97
C LEU A 57 3.91 -8.20 -10.75
N GLN A 58 3.96 -8.88 -11.89
CA GLN A 58 5.13 -8.86 -12.77
C GLN A 58 5.37 -7.44 -13.29
N THR A 59 4.34 -6.80 -13.85
CA THR A 59 4.42 -5.41 -14.31
C THR A 59 4.84 -4.45 -13.19
N LEU A 60 4.41 -4.71 -11.94
CA LEU A 60 4.82 -3.92 -10.78
C LEU A 60 6.32 -4.03 -10.55
N VAL A 61 6.84 -5.24 -10.53
CA VAL A 61 8.26 -5.52 -10.32
C VAL A 61 9.08 -4.90 -11.45
N ASP A 62 8.63 -5.04 -12.69
CA ASP A 62 9.32 -4.50 -13.86
C ASP A 62 9.36 -2.97 -13.83
N THR A 63 8.22 -2.32 -13.57
CA THR A 63 8.10 -0.85 -13.45
C THR A 63 8.84 -0.30 -12.23
N ALA A 64 8.95 -1.08 -11.16
CA ALA A 64 9.69 -0.66 -9.97
C ALA A 64 11.21 -0.83 -10.10
N ARG A 65 11.64 -1.72 -11.01
CA ARG A 65 13.06 -1.94 -11.34
C ARG A 65 13.59 -0.87 -12.31
N THR A 66 12.73 -0.19 -13.08
CA THR A 66 13.16 0.98 -13.85
C THR A 66 13.57 2.11 -12.90
N ALA A 67 14.74 2.70 -13.16
CA ALA A 67 15.30 3.76 -12.33
C ALA A 67 15.38 5.06 -13.16
N PRO A 68 14.63 6.13 -12.81
CA PRO A 68 13.67 6.24 -11.69
C PRO A 68 12.35 5.48 -11.93
N PRO A 69 11.67 5.00 -10.87
CA PRO A 69 10.40 4.30 -11.01
C PRO A 69 9.28 5.24 -11.48
N ASP A 70 8.53 4.82 -12.50
CA ASP A 70 7.45 5.60 -13.10
C ASP A 70 6.18 5.55 -12.25
N TYR A 71 6.01 6.54 -11.36
CA TYR A 71 4.84 6.61 -10.49
C TYR A 71 3.52 6.76 -11.24
N ASP A 72 3.50 7.36 -12.43
CA ASP A 72 2.29 7.46 -13.26
C ASP A 72 1.70 6.08 -13.59
N ILE A 73 2.55 5.06 -13.78
CA ILE A 73 2.16 3.68 -14.03
C ILE A 73 1.90 2.94 -12.71
N LEU A 74 2.75 3.15 -11.70
CA LEU A 74 2.62 2.47 -10.41
C LEU A 74 1.31 2.83 -9.70
N LEU A 75 0.84 4.07 -9.79
CA LEU A 75 -0.40 4.53 -9.15
C LEU A 75 -1.64 3.73 -9.57
N PRO A 76 -2.01 3.67 -10.86
CA PRO A 76 -3.15 2.85 -11.32
C PRO A 76 -2.92 1.37 -11.06
N LEU A 77 -1.67 0.89 -11.14
CA LEU A 77 -1.32 -0.50 -10.87
C LEU A 77 -1.58 -0.91 -9.41
N PHE A 78 -1.13 -0.09 -8.44
CA PHE A 78 -1.40 -0.31 -7.02
C PHE A 78 -2.90 -0.27 -6.70
N ARG A 79 -3.65 0.62 -7.35
CA ARG A 79 -5.12 0.70 -7.20
C ARG A 79 -5.81 -0.55 -7.71
N LEU A 80 -5.38 -1.08 -8.86
CA LEU A 80 -5.88 -2.34 -9.41
C LEU A 80 -5.52 -3.53 -8.52
N LEU A 81 -4.27 -3.61 -8.05
CA LEU A 81 -3.82 -4.64 -7.12
C LEU A 81 -4.62 -4.60 -5.80
N ALA A 82 -4.90 -3.42 -5.26
CA ALA A 82 -5.74 -3.28 -4.07
C ALA A 82 -7.15 -3.85 -4.28
N LYS A 83 -7.69 -3.70 -5.49
CA LYS A 83 -9.04 -4.18 -5.83
C LYS A 83 -9.08 -5.69 -6.08
N VAL A 84 -8.13 -6.19 -6.87
CA VAL A 84 -8.10 -7.56 -7.35
C VAL A 84 -7.43 -8.49 -6.34
N GLY A 85 -6.32 -8.03 -5.75
CA GLY A 85 -5.53 -8.81 -4.82
C GLY A 85 -6.26 -9.14 -3.53
N LEU A 86 -7.15 -8.28 -3.02
CA LEU A 86 -8.00 -8.62 -1.87
C LEU A 86 -9.02 -9.73 -2.15
N ARG A 87 -9.26 -10.07 -3.42
CA ARG A 87 -10.13 -11.19 -3.84
C ARG A 87 -9.34 -12.43 -4.20
N ASP A 88 -8.04 -12.32 -4.45
CA ASP A 88 -7.17 -13.45 -4.74
C ASP A 88 -6.54 -14.02 -3.47
N LYS A 89 -7.05 -15.17 -3.02
CA LYS A 89 -6.53 -15.89 -1.85
C LYS A 89 -5.07 -16.32 -1.99
N LYS A 90 -4.54 -16.40 -3.22
CA LYS A 90 -3.17 -16.82 -3.53
C LYS A 90 -2.24 -15.64 -3.79
N ILE A 91 -2.71 -14.39 -3.66
CA ILE A 91 -1.91 -13.20 -3.99
C ILE A 91 -0.62 -13.12 -3.18
N GLY A 92 -0.67 -13.48 -1.89
CA GLY A 92 0.49 -13.41 -1.00
C GLY A 92 1.61 -14.37 -1.42
N ARG A 93 1.26 -15.56 -1.94
CA ARG A 93 2.23 -16.52 -2.46
C ARG A 93 2.83 -16.03 -3.79
N LYS A 94 1.99 -15.55 -4.71
CA LYS A 94 2.45 -14.99 -6.00
C LYS A 94 3.38 -13.79 -5.80
N ALA A 95 3.04 -12.91 -4.86
CA ALA A 95 3.86 -11.74 -4.54
C ALA A 95 5.22 -12.11 -3.93
N LEU A 96 5.30 -13.25 -3.24
CA LEU A 96 6.56 -13.78 -2.73
C LEU A 96 7.39 -14.41 -3.85
N GLU A 97 6.78 -15.23 -4.69
CA GLU A 97 7.43 -15.90 -5.83
C GLU A 97 8.00 -14.89 -6.85
N LEU A 98 7.34 -13.75 -7.03
CA LEU A 98 7.77 -12.68 -7.93
C LEU A 98 8.62 -11.59 -7.26
N GLU A 99 9.00 -11.74 -5.98
CA GLU A 99 9.73 -10.73 -5.19
C GLU A 99 9.01 -9.35 -5.09
N ALA A 100 7.74 -9.28 -5.45
CA ALA A 100 6.94 -8.05 -5.43
C ALA A 100 6.83 -7.46 -4.01
N LEU A 101 6.90 -8.30 -2.99
CA LEU A 101 6.90 -7.89 -1.58
C LEU A 101 8.10 -7.00 -1.25
N ASP A 102 9.31 -7.46 -1.56
CA ASP A 102 10.55 -6.76 -1.20
C ASP A 102 10.71 -5.49 -2.03
N VAL A 103 10.38 -5.57 -3.32
CA VAL A 103 10.37 -4.40 -4.22
C VAL A 103 9.42 -3.31 -3.70
N THR A 104 8.21 -3.68 -3.27
CA THR A 104 7.24 -2.73 -2.70
C THR A 104 7.72 -2.14 -1.37
N LEU A 105 8.38 -2.94 -0.51
CA LEU A 105 8.97 -2.43 0.73
C LEU A 105 10.12 -1.45 0.48
N ILE A 106 10.96 -1.71 -0.53
CA ILE A 106 12.04 -0.80 -0.93
C ILE A 106 11.45 0.51 -1.46
N LEU A 107 10.42 0.45 -2.31
CA LEU A 107 9.70 1.65 -2.77
C LEU A 107 9.10 2.43 -1.59
N ALA A 108 8.47 1.74 -0.63
CA ALA A 108 7.90 2.37 0.55
C ALA A 108 8.99 3.08 1.40
N ARG A 109 10.15 2.44 1.61
CA ARG A 109 11.31 3.02 2.31
C ARG A 109 11.82 4.29 1.64
N LYS A 110 11.89 4.29 0.30
CA LYS A 110 12.34 5.46 -0.48
C LYS A 110 11.33 6.62 -0.45
N ASN A 111 10.03 6.32 -0.37
CA ASN A 111 8.95 7.31 -0.46
C ASN A 111 8.44 7.83 0.91
N LEU A 112 9.14 7.60 2.02
CA LEU A 112 8.68 8.05 3.35
C LEU A 112 8.39 9.57 3.44
N SER A 113 9.08 10.38 2.64
CA SER A 113 8.88 11.82 2.55
C SER A 113 7.70 12.22 1.64
N HIS A 114 7.29 11.35 0.71
CA HIS A 114 6.20 11.58 -0.25
C HIS A 114 4.94 10.82 0.16
N GLY A 115 4.10 11.47 0.98
CA GLY A 115 2.94 10.84 1.61
C GLY A 115 1.96 10.14 0.64
N GLN A 116 1.77 10.67 -0.56
CA GLN A 116 0.90 10.04 -1.57
C GLN A 116 1.52 8.73 -2.10
N ASN A 117 2.74 8.75 -2.61
CA ASN A 117 3.43 7.55 -3.11
C ASN A 117 3.56 6.46 -2.03
N PHE A 118 3.83 6.89 -0.80
CA PHE A 118 3.87 5.98 0.35
C PHE A 118 2.51 5.33 0.64
N LEU A 119 1.40 6.10 0.56
CA LEU A 119 0.05 5.57 0.74
C LEU A 119 -0.29 4.47 -0.28
N HIS A 120 0.13 4.64 -1.54
CA HIS A 120 -0.09 3.63 -2.58
C HIS A 120 0.72 2.35 -2.34
N CYS A 121 1.97 2.49 -1.86
CA CYS A 121 2.75 1.33 -1.43
C CYS A 121 2.08 0.61 -0.25
N LEU A 122 1.51 1.34 0.72
CA LEU A 122 0.77 0.75 1.84
C LEU A 122 -0.47 -0.04 1.39
N TRP A 123 -1.15 0.40 0.34
CA TRP A 123 -2.29 -0.36 -0.20
C TRP A 123 -1.86 -1.73 -0.72
N ALA A 124 -0.72 -1.82 -1.41
CA ALA A 124 -0.16 -3.10 -1.85
C ALA A 124 0.35 -3.95 -0.68
N LEU A 125 1.06 -3.36 0.27
CA LEU A 125 1.51 -4.08 1.48
C LEU A 125 0.32 -4.67 2.25
N ARG A 126 -0.80 -3.95 2.33
CA ARG A 126 -2.05 -4.46 2.92
C ARG A 126 -2.59 -5.67 2.16
N VAL A 127 -2.55 -5.64 0.83
CA VAL A 127 -2.97 -6.78 -0.01
C VAL A 127 -2.10 -8.00 0.27
N PHE A 128 -0.78 -7.82 0.35
CA PHE A 128 0.15 -8.91 0.67
C PHE A 128 -0.07 -9.45 2.09
N ALA A 129 -0.38 -8.58 3.05
CA ALA A 129 -0.74 -8.94 4.42
C ALA A 129 -2.13 -9.60 4.56
N SER A 130 -2.86 -9.86 3.46
CA SER A 130 -4.10 -10.64 3.51
C SER A 130 -3.86 -12.12 3.88
N SER A 131 -2.63 -12.61 3.70
CA SER A 131 -2.21 -13.94 4.11
C SER A 131 -1.36 -13.84 5.39
N VAL A 132 -1.54 -14.79 6.31
CA VAL A 132 -0.80 -14.81 7.59
C VAL A 132 0.70 -15.00 7.36
N SER A 133 1.08 -15.90 6.44
CA SER A 133 2.49 -16.19 6.15
C SER A 133 3.19 -14.97 5.52
N THR A 134 2.57 -14.35 4.52
CA THR A 134 3.11 -13.15 3.88
C THR A 134 3.14 -11.96 4.85
N GLY A 135 2.14 -11.84 5.72
CA GLY A 135 2.13 -10.85 6.81
C GLY A 135 3.29 -11.01 7.79
N ALA A 136 3.61 -12.26 8.18
CA ALA A 136 4.77 -12.55 9.02
C ALA A 136 6.09 -12.17 8.32
N MET A 137 6.24 -12.50 7.03
CA MET A 137 7.42 -12.12 6.24
C MET A 137 7.56 -10.60 6.09
N LEU A 138 6.46 -9.87 5.89
CA LEU A 138 6.48 -8.40 5.91
C LEU A 138 7.02 -7.86 7.24
N GLY A 139 6.61 -8.46 8.36
CA GLY A 139 7.13 -8.13 9.69
C GLY A 139 8.65 -8.32 9.79
N ILE A 140 9.13 -9.50 9.36
CA ILE A 140 10.56 -9.85 9.35
C ILE A 140 11.37 -8.92 8.43
N ASN A 141 10.84 -8.57 7.26
CA ASN A 141 11.46 -7.62 6.30
C ASN A 141 11.36 -6.15 6.75
N GLY A 142 10.97 -5.91 8.00
CA GLY A 142 10.99 -4.62 8.66
C GLY A 142 9.85 -3.68 8.26
N ALA A 143 8.71 -4.21 7.79
CA ALA A 143 7.53 -3.40 7.52
C ALA A 143 7.01 -2.69 8.78
N MET A 144 7.15 -3.32 9.95
CA MET A 144 6.74 -2.74 11.23
C MET A 144 7.57 -1.51 11.60
N GLU A 145 8.87 -1.53 11.33
CA GLU A 145 9.76 -0.38 11.52
C GLU A 145 9.32 0.82 10.65
N LEU A 146 8.90 0.55 9.41
CA LEU A 146 8.38 1.58 8.50
C LEU A 146 7.11 2.22 9.02
N LEU A 147 6.17 1.40 9.48
CA LEU A 147 4.92 1.90 10.06
C LEU A 147 5.19 2.74 11.31
N PHE A 148 6.11 2.32 12.18
CA PHE A 148 6.49 3.11 13.34
C PHE A 148 7.09 4.47 12.98
N LYS A 149 7.94 4.56 11.96
CA LYS A 149 8.50 5.85 11.52
C LYS A 149 7.41 6.84 11.08
N VAL A 150 6.30 6.35 10.53
CA VAL A 150 5.19 7.19 10.07
C VAL A 150 4.21 7.51 11.20
N ILE A 151 3.92 6.55 12.08
CA ILE A 151 2.96 6.72 13.17
C ILE A 151 3.55 7.55 14.33
N THR A 152 4.81 7.30 14.71
CA THR A 152 5.49 7.97 15.85
C THR A 152 5.42 9.51 15.81
N PRO A 153 5.71 10.20 14.69
CA PRO A 153 5.59 11.66 14.63
C PRO A 153 4.13 12.13 14.78
N TYR A 154 3.17 11.35 14.31
CA TYR A 154 1.74 11.65 14.44
C TYR A 154 1.28 11.53 15.90
N THR A 155 1.69 10.46 16.59
CA THR A 155 1.39 10.24 18.01
C THR A 155 2.03 11.32 18.88
N ARG A 156 3.31 11.70 18.63
CA ARG A 156 3.96 12.79 19.39
C ARG A 156 3.28 14.14 19.19
N LYS A 157 2.86 14.49 17.97
CA LYS A 157 2.13 15.75 17.70
C LYS A 157 0.76 15.77 18.39
N ARG A 158 0.01 14.67 18.35
CA ARG A 158 -1.29 14.57 19.02
C ARG A 158 -1.16 14.58 20.55
N THR A 159 -0.19 13.86 21.11
CA THR A 159 0.09 13.91 22.56
C THR A 159 0.53 15.29 23.01
N ARG A 160 1.34 16.01 22.21
CA ARG A 160 1.67 17.42 22.48
C ARG A 160 0.43 18.32 22.41
N SER A 161 -0.39 18.20 21.36
CA SER A 161 -1.63 18.99 21.23
C SER A 161 -2.61 18.74 22.37
N ILE A 162 -2.75 17.49 22.83
CA ILE A 162 -3.55 17.15 24.02
C ILE A 162 -2.92 17.77 25.27
N ARG A 163 -1.60 17.68 25.47
CA ARG A 163 -0.93 18.35 26.59
C ARG A 163 -1.11 19.86 26.56
N TYR A 164 -0.97 20.52 25.41
CA TYR A 164 -1.22 21.96 25.29
C TYR A 164 -2.69 22.30 25.56
N ARG A 165 -3.65 21.49 25.10
CA ARG A 165 -5.07 21.72 25.38
C ARG A 165 -5.43 21.48 26.85
N VAL A 166 -4.77 20.54 27.52
CA VAL A 166 -4.89 20.34 28.97
C VAL A 166 -4.24 21.51 29.72
N LEU A 167 -3.03 21.93 29.34
CA LEU A 167 -2.35 23.08 29.96
C LEU A 167 -3.11 24.40 29.78
N CYS A 168 -3.67 24.67 28.59
CA CYS A 168 -4.45 25.89 28.32
C CYS A 168 -5.85 25.87 28.98
N ASN A 169 -6.40 24.70 29.32
CA ASN A 169 -7.63 24.61 30.12
C ASN A 169 -7.38 24.77 31.62
N THR A 170 -6.11 24.74 32.06
CA THR A 170 -5.72 25.01 33.46
C THR A 170 -5.22 26.44 33.70
N SER A 171 -5.18 27.30 32.68
CA SER A 171 -4.93 28.74 32.86
C SER A 171 -6.24 29.53 32.97
N ALA A 172 -7.07 29.18 33.95
CA ALA A 172 -8.02 30.13 34.53
C ALA A 172 -7.38 30.65 35.83
N PRO A 173 -7.26 31.97 36.04
CA PRO A 173 -6.61 32.51 37.22
C PRO A 173 -7.49 32.28 38.45
N PHE A 174 -7.14 31.29 39.27
CA PHE A 174 -7.59 31.27 40.66
C PHE A 174 -6.63 32.14 41.46
N VAL A 175 -7.02 33.41 41.62
CA VAL A 175 -6.50 34.27 42.70
C VAL A 175 -7.25 33.89 43.97
N THR A 176 -6.55 33.28 44.92
CA THR A 176 -6.79 33.50 46.36
C THR A 176 -5.53 33.18 47.13
N HIS A 177 -5.00 34.23 47.77
CA HIS A 177 -4.12 34.28 48.94
C HIS A 177 -3.65 32.96 49.57
N GLY A 178 -2.34 32.91 49.83
CA GLY A 178 -1.79 32.22 51.00
C GLY A 178 -0.93 31.00 50.69
N GLU A 179 0.38 31.25 50.71
CA GLU A 179 1.47 30.30 50.95
C GLU A 179 1.77 29.18 49.94
N MET A 180 3.07 28.95 49.85
CA MET A 180 3.81 28.34 48.76
C MET A 180 4.25 26.96 49.21
N GLU A 181 3.72 25.89 48.61
CA GLU A 181 4.42 24.60 48.60
C GLU A 181 4.10 23.79 47.35
N ILE A 182 5.12 23.64 46.51
CA ILE A 182 5.11 22.77 45.33
C ILE A 182 5.67 21.42 45.78
N VAL A 183 4.83 20.39 45.87
CA VAL A 183 5.29 19.00 46.03
C VAL A 183 5.00 18.22 44.74
N PRO A 184 6.03 17.69 44.05
CA PRO A 184 5.82 16.91 42.84
C PRO A 184 5.29 15.51 43.19
N ARG A 185 4.06 15.19 42.78
CA ARG A 185 3.52 13.83 42.86
C ARG A 185 4.22 12.93 41.84
N VAL A 186 5.03 12.01 42.36
CA VAL A 186 5.60 10.86 41.68
C VAL A 186 4.47 9.90 41.27
N PHE A 187 4.53 9.44 40.01
CA PHE A 187 3.66 8.42 39.42
C PHE A 187 3.74 7.09 40.20
N SER A 188 2.59 6.45 40.44
CA SER A 188 2.49 5.00 40.66
C SER A 188 1.92 4.34 39.41
#